data_AF-A0A7J9DWU0-F1
#
_entry.id   AF-A0A7J9DWU0-F1
#
_cell.length_a   1.000
_cell.length_b   1.000
_cell.length_c   1.000
_cell.angle_alpha   90.00
_cell.angle_beta   90.00
_cell.angle_gamma   90.00
#
_symmetry.space_group_name_H-M   'P 1'
#
loop_
_entity.id
_entity.type
_entity.pdbx_description
1 polymer ?
#
loop_
_entity_poly.entity_id
_entity_poly.type
_entity_poly.pdbx_seq_one_letter_code
_entity_poly.pdbx_strand_id
1 'polypeptide(L)'
;MRRGRGVLYVNDLEMGLKIPELYMAFFRAKTSGWALRDLVLRGLKIKGEELLKMGIVDVVYDGEKGVINAGMKMADDLARRKWDGEVYAE
;
A
#
# COMPACT_ATOMS: atom_id res chain seq x y z
N MET A 1 2.17 7.53 1.73
CA MET A 1 1.06 7.82 0.78
C MET A 1 0.70 9.31 0.79
N ARG A 2 0.18 9.90 -0.30
CA ARG A 2 -0.16 11.33 -0.35
C ARG A 2 -1.51 11.60 0.33
N ARG A 3 -1.53 12.41 1.40
CA ARG A 3 -2.73 12.67 2.24
C ARG A 3 -3.97 13.10 1.47
N GLY A 4 -3.83 14.05 0.54
CA GLY A 4 -4.97 14.63 -0.20
C GLY A 4 -5.36 13.93 -1.51
N ARG A 5 -4.60 12.93 -1.99
CA ARG A 5 -4.87 12.28 -3.29
C ARG A 5 -4.70 10.76 -3.30
N GLY A 6 -4.01 10.19 -2.32
CA GLY A 6 -3.79 8.76 -2.25
C GLY A 6 -5.07 8.02 -1.92
N VAL A 7 -5.40 7.04 -2.75
CA VAL A 7 -6.47 6.07 -2.54
C VAL A 7 -5.92 4.67 -2.82
N LEU A 8 -6.24 3.70 -1.98
CA LEU A 8 -6.04 2.28 -2.27
C LEU A 8 -7.39 1.66 -2.60
N TYR A 9 -7.38 0.83 -3.63
CA TYR A 9 -8.58 0.22 -4.19
C TYR A 9 -8.20 -1.07 -4.91
N VAL A 10 -8.94 -2.13 -4.67
CA VAL A 10 -8.76 -3.44 -5.33
C VAL A 10 -9.92 -3.63 -6.30
N ASN A 11 -9.64 -3.46 -7.59
CA ASN A 11 -10.65 -3.45 -8.64
C ASN A 11 -11.00 -4.84 -9.19
N ASP A 12 -10.24 -5.88 -8.81
CA ASP A 12 -10.43 -7.26 -9.26
C ASP A 12 -11.87 -7.74 -9.07
N LEU A 13 -12.51 -7.41 -7.94
CA LEU A 13 -13.91 -7.77 -7.68
C LEU A 13 -14.88 -7.14 -8.68
N GLU A 14 -14.75 -5.85 -8.95
CA GLU A 14 -15.63 -5.16 -9.90
C GLU A 14 -15.45 -5.69 -11.32
N MET A 15 -14.23 -6.13 -11.66
CA MET A 15 -13.92 -6.74 -12.95
C MET A 15 -14.34 -8.22 -13.04
N GLY A 16 -14.82 -8.84 -11.95
CA GLY A 16 -15.12 -10.27 -11.89
C GLY A 16 -13.88 -11.16 -12.02
N LEU A 17 -12.70 -10.62 -11.69
CA LEU A 17 -11.44 -11.33 -11.74
C LEU A 17 -11.18 -12.07 -10.42
N LYS A 18 -10.65 -13.29 -10.54
CA LYS A 18 -10.14 -14.00 -9.38
C LYS A 18 -8.86 -13.31 -8.92
N ILE A 19 -8.83 -12.85 -7.66
CA ILE A 19 -7.62 -12.33 -7.03
C ILE A 19 -6.62 -13.49 -6.89
N PRO A 20 -5.41 -13.41 -7.48
CA PRO A 20 -4.37 -14.39 -7.30
C PRO A 20 -4.05 -14.64 -5.82
N GLU A 21 -3.78 -15.89 -5.46
CA GLU A 21 -3.57 -16.29 -4.06
C GLU A 21 -2.37 -15.56 -3.42
N LEU A 22 -1.33 -15.25 -4.21
CA LEU A 22 -0.19 -14.46 -3.75
C LEU A 22 -0.63 -13.08 -3.21
N TYR A 23 -1.54 -12.40 -3.90
CA TYR A 23 -2.07 -11.10 -3.45
C TYR A 23 -3.01 -11.26 -2.26
N MET A 24 -3.83 -12.31 -2.23
CA MET A 24 -4.66 -12.61 -1.07
C MET A 24 -3.82 -12.89 0.18
N ALA A 25 -2.70 -13.60 0.05
CA ALA A 25 -1.76 -13.83 1.14
C ALA A 25 -1.19 -12.50 1.68
N PHE A 26 -0.78 -11.60 0.79
CA PHE A 26 -0.34 -10.26 1.17
C PHE A 26 -1.43 -9.48 1.92
N PHE A 27 -2.65 -9.44 1.39
CA PHE A 27 -3.74 -8.72 2.06
C PHE A 27 -4.04 -9.31 3.43
N ARG A 28 -4.12 -10.64 3.58
CA ARG A 28 -4.34 -11.27 4.89
C ARG A 28 -3.22 -10.96 5.89
N ALA A 29 -1.98 -10.85 5.44
CA ALA A 29 -0.83 -10.53 6.30
C ALA A 29 -0.79 -9.04 6.72
N LYS A 30 -1.23 -8.12 5.85
CA LYS A 30 -1.15 -6.67 6.08
C LYS A 30 -2.44 -6.03 6.58
N THR A 31 -3.55 -6.75 6.62
CA THR A 31 -4.86 -6.20 7.00
C THR A 31 -5.47 -6.96 8.16
N SER A 32 -6.22 -6.25 9.00
CA SER A 32 -7.14 -6.87 9.95
C SER A 32 -8.34 -7.48 9.21
N GLY A 33 -9.10 -8.37 9.85
CA GLY A 33 -10.26 -9.01 9.21
C GLY A 33 -11.32 -8.02 8.69
N TRP A 34 -11.52 -6.89 9.37
CA TRP A 34 -12.46 -5.86 8.92
C TRP A 34 -11.89 -5.02 7.77
N ALA A 35 -10.59 -4.69 7.81
CA ALA A 35 -9.94 -3.96 6.72
C ALA A 35 -9.87 -4.82 5.45
N LEU A 36 -9.63 -6.12 5.57
CA LEU A 36 -9.70 -7.08 4.46
C LEU A 36 -11.09 -7.09 3.82
N ARG A 37 -12.14 -7.17 4.64
CA ARG A 37 -13.53 -7.17 4.17
C ARG A 37 -13.85 -5.88 3.41
N ASP A 38 -13.47 -4.73 3.93
CA ASP A 38 -13.84 -3.45 3.34
C ASP A 38 -13.02 -3.13 2.08
N LEU A 39 -11.70 -3.35 2.12
CA LEU A 39 -10.83 -3.10 0.97
C LEU A 39 -11.02 -4.13 -0.14
N VAL A 40 -11.01 -5.41 0.22
CA VAL A 40 -10.95 -6.51 -0.76
C VAL A 40 -12.35 -7.05 -1.06
N LEU A 41 -13.14 -7.41 -0.05
CA LEU A 41 -14.43 -8.10 -0.28
C LEU A 41 -15.58 -7.15 -0.67
N ARG A 42 -15.48 -5.87 -0.33
CA ARG A 42 -16.45 -4.83 -0.70
C ARG A 42 -15.93 -3.88 -1.79
N GLY A 43 -14.65 -3.95 -2.13
CA GLY A 43 -14.04 -3.08 -3.15
C GLY A 43 -14.09 -1.60 -2.79
N LEU A 44 -14.00 -1.22 -1.52
CA LEU A 44 -14.07 0.20 -1.16
C LEU A 44 -12.81 0.96 -1.61
N LYS A 45 -13.00 2.18 -2.10
CA LYS A 45 -11.93 3.16 -2.37
C LYS A 45 -11.58 3.87 -1.06
N ILE A 46 -10.45 3.53 -0.45
CA ILE A 46 -10.09 4.01 0.89
C ILE A 46 -8.97 5.06 0.79
N LYS A 47 -9.17 6.23 1.42
CA LYS A 47 -8.18 7.33 1.42
C LYS A 47 -7.01 7.03 2.37
N GLY A 48 -5.86 7.65 2.11
CA GLY A 48 -4.62 7.45 2.86
C GLY A 48 -4.74 7.58 4.39
N GLU A 49 -5.44 8.61 4.90
CA GLU A 49 -5.64 8.78 6.34
C GLU A 49 -6.38 7.62 6.99
N GLU A 50 -7.37 7.07 6.30
CA GLU A 50 -8.11 5.94 6.81
C GLU A 50 -7.26 4.67 6.74
N LEU A 51 -6.54 4.45 5.64
CA LEU A 51 -5.58 3.35 5.52
C LEU A 51 -4.51 3.36 6.61
N LEU A 52 -4.09 4.54 7.06
CA LEU A 52 -3.15 4.69 8.18
C LEU A 52 -3.78 4.20 9.49
N LYS A 53 -5.02 4.60 9.79
CA LYS A 53 -5.76 4.10 10.97
C LYS A 53 -6.03 2.60 10.90
N MET A 54 -6.23 2.06 9.70
CA MET A 54 -6.38 0.62 9.45
C MET A 54 -5.08 -0.17 9.59
N GLY A 55 -3.92 0.51 9.72
CA GLY A 55 -2.60 -0.12 9.80
C GLY A 55 -2.10 -0.69 8.46
N ILE A 56 -2.73 -0.31 7.34
CA ILE A 56 -2.38 -0.82 6.00
C ILE A 56 -1.17 -0.07 5.45
N VAL A 57 -1.13 1.24 5.66
CA VAL A 57 0.03 2.09 5.33
C VAL A 57 0.65 2.62 6.61
N ASP A 58 1.97 2.74 6.62
CA ASP A 58 2.70 3.17 7.81
C ASP A 58 2.76 4.69 7.95
N VAL A 59 2.68 5.43 6.83
CA VAL A 59 2.84 6.89 6.80
C VAL A 59 2.08 7.57 5.66
N VAL A 60 1.59 8.78 5.96
CA VAL A 60 0.94 9.69 5.02
C VAL A 60 1.60 11.08 5.07
N TYR A 61 1.85 11.66 3.90
CA TYR A 61 2.59 12.91 3.73
C TYR A 61 1.76 13.96 3.01
N ASP A 62 2.03 15.23 3.31
CA ASP A 62 1.47 16.37 2.58
C ASP A 62 2.17 16.55 1.24
N GLY A 63 1.34 16.65 0.20
CA GLY A 63 1.82 16.84 -1.15
C GLY A 63 2.65 15.67 -1.68
N GLU A 64 3.17 15.87 -2.88
CA GLU A 64 3.98 14.88 -3.59
C GLU A 64 5.44 14.89 -3.12
N LYS A 65 6.00 16.09 -2.92
CA LYS A 65 7.36 16.28 -2.44
C LYS A 65 7.63 15.55 -1.11
N GLY A 66 6.67 15.54 -0.19
CA GLY A 66 6.81 14.82 1.08
C GLY A 66 6.92 13.31 0.89
N VAL A 67 6.13 12.73 -0.02
CA VAL A 67 6.18 11.30 -0.36
C VAL A 67 7.51 10.95 -1.02
N ILE A 68 7.95 11.75 -2.00
CA ILE A 68 9.22 11.51 -2.71
C ILE A 68 10.40 11.58 -1.73
N ASN A 69 10.48 12.63 -0.91
CA ASN A 69 11.58 12.78 0.05
C ASN A 69 11.64 11.62 1.05
N ALA A 70 10.48 11.16 1.54
CA ALA A 70 10.42 10.01 2.43
C ALA A 70 10.86 8.70 1.74
N GLY A 71 10.44 8.50 0.48
CA GLY A 71 10.87 7.37 -0.34
C GLY A 71 12.38 7.37 -0.58
N MET A 72 12.96 8.51 -0.95
CA MET A 72 14.41 8.65 -1.14
C MET A 72 15.19 8.35 0.14
N LYS A 73 14.72 8.85 1.29
CA LYS A 73 15.35 8.52 2.58
C LYS A 73 15.32 7.01 2.86
N MET A 74 14.19 6.35 2.60
CA MET A 74 14.09 4.90 2.77
C MET A 74 15.02 4.14 1.83
N ALA A 75 15.17 4.61 0.58
CA ALA A 75 16.11 4.05 -0.37
C ALA A 75 17.57 4.21 0.11
N ASP A 76 17.96 5.38 0.64
CA ASP A 76 19.28 5.61 1.23
C ASP A 76 19.55 4.65 2.41
N ASP A 77 18.55 4.44 3.28
CA ASP A 77 18.66 3.53 4.42
C ASP A 77 18.85 2.07 3.97
N LEU A 78 18.19 1.66 2.88
CA LEU A 78 18.38 0.34 2.27
C LEU A 78 19.75 0.19 1.60
N ALA A 79 20.19 1.21 0.85
CA ALA A 79 21.50 1.22 0.20
C ALA A 79 22.65 1.10 1.22
N ARG A 80 22.55 1.78 2.38
CA ARG A 80 23.50 1.65 3.49
C ARG A 80 23.59 0.24 4.06
N ARG A 81 22.53 -0.54 3.93
CA ARG A 81 22.47 -1.96 4.34
C ARG A 81 22.96 -2.91 3.24
N LYS A 82 23.51 -2.38 2.14
CA LYS A 82 23.92 -3.14 0.94
C LYS A 82 22.78 -3.99 0.38
N TRP A 83 21.55 -3.48 0.48
CA TRP A 83 20.41 -4.14 -0.16
C TRP A 83 20.54 -4.01 -1.67
N ASP A 84 20.42 -5.14 -2.37
CA ASP A 84 20.49 -5.19 -3.83
C ASP A 84 19.12 -4.83 -4.41
N GLY A 85 19.00 -3.60 -4.90
CA GLY A 85 17.76 -3.10 -5.48
C GLY A 85 17.51 -3.55 -6.90
N GLU A 86 18.52 -4.02 -7.63
CA GLU A 86 18.35 -4.46 -9.02
C GLU A 86 17.45 -5.68 -9.10
N VAL A 87 17.50 -6.56 -8.10
CA VAL A 87 16.65 -7.75 -7.98
C VAL A 87 15.15 -7.41 -7.88
N TYR A 88 14.80 -6.19 -7.48
CA TYR A 88 13.43 -5.76 -7.20
C TYR A 88 13.00 -4.51 -7.99
N ALA A 89 13.77 -4.12 -9.02
CA ALA A 89 13.53 -2.92 -9.80
C ALA A 89 12.52 -3.09 -10.97
N GLU A 90 12.07 -4.33 -11.23
CA GLU A 90 11.05 -4.65 -12.24
C GLU A 90 9.60 -4.46 -11.77
#